data_AF-A0A3C0GHU5-F1
#
_entry.id   AF-A0A3C0GHU5-F1
#
_cell.length_a   1.000
_cell.length_b   1.000
_cell.length_c   1.000
_cell.angle_alpha   90.00
_cell.angle_beta   90.00
_cell.angle_gamma   90.00
#
_symmetry.space_group_name_H-M   'P 1'
#
loop_
_entity.id
_entity.type
_entity.pdbx_description
1 polymer ?
#
loop_
_entity_poly.entity_id
_entity_poly.type
_entity_poly.pdbx_seq_one_letter_code
_entity_poly.pdbx_strand_id
1 'polypeptide(L)'
;MAFLKNNLDEVHKKLSSSPQEFLDIKLIATELKKVEKEIDTIKAKNATIAGNISENEEVLLKIEEGLSEIDVSDYEDKLGHIDEKLKALSSLEKEIELIEQRHSVSANKVKLLAEVPCGSEYSHCKFIKDAYKAESTLKEAKIELEDLAISKRDAEKEINQLEPDVVKSYLKTYDDLVKKRRALTNDVSDSKLVLEKNRSELLVLMRNHNDLQDKKKQYEDNEQAI
;
A
#
# COMPACT_ATOMS: atom_id res chain seq x y z
N MET A 1 -67.40 -10.60 63.79
CA MET A 1 -67.16 -9.74 62.61
C MET A 1 -66.01 -8.75 62.78
N ALA A 2 -65.80 -8.14 63.96
CA ALA A 2 -64.70 -7.19 64.19
C ALA A 2 -63.28 -7.80 64.03
N PHE A 3 -63.08 -9.06 64.42
CA PHE A 3 -61.79 -9.74 64.32
C PHE A 3 -61.35 -10.01 62.87
N LEU A 4 -62.28 -10.41 62.01
CA LEU A 4 -62.05 -10.58 60.57
C LEU A 4 -61.75 -9.25 59.88
N LYS A 5 -62.40 -8.16 60.30
CA LYS A 5 -62.18 -6.82 59.77
C LYS A 5 -60.80 -6.29 60.15
N ASN A 6 -60.38 -6.48 61.40
CA ASN A 6 -59.03 -6.12 61.85
C ASN A 6 -57.94 -6.92 61.12
N ASN A 7 -58.13 -8.22 60.90
CA ASN A 7 -57.17 -9.02 60.14
C ASN A 7 -57.11 -8.60 58.66
N LEU A 8 -58.25 -8.26 58.06
CA LEU A 8 -58.31 -7.76 56.68
C LEU A 8 -57.64 -6.39 56.55
N ASP A 9 -57.86 -5.50 57.52
CA ASP A 9 -57.24 -4.18 57.57
C ASP A 9 -55.73 -4.28 57.82
N GLU A 10 -55.27 -5.25 58.61
CA GLU A 10 -53.83 -5.52 58.82
C GLU A 10 -53.16 -6.11 57.57
N VAL A 11 -53.83 -7.02 56.87
CA VAL A 11 -53.36 -7.55 55.58
C VAL A 11 -53.32 -6.45 54.52
N HIS A 12 -54.35 -5.61 54.43
CA HIS A 12 -54.35 -4.45 53.53
C HIS A 12 -53.25 -3.45 53.89
N LYS A 13 -52.97 -3.24 55.17
CA LYS A 13 -51.89 -2.37 55.62
C LYS A 13 -50.51 -2.93 55.24
N LYS A 14 -50.31 -4.25 55.36
CA LYS A 14 -49.09 -4.94 54.91
C LYS A 14 -48.93 -4.93 53.38
N LEU A 15 -50.03 -5.10 52.64
CA LEU A 15 -50.05 -5.08 51.18
C LEU A 15 -49.81 -3.66 50.62
N SER A 16 -50.37 -2.63 51.27
CA SER A 16 -50.22 -1.22 50.89
C SER A 16 -48.92 -0.57 51.38
N SER A 17 -48.27 -1.13 52.41
CA SER A 17 -46.98 -0.67 52.91
C SER A 17 -45.78 -1.25 52.17
N SER A 18 -46.00 -2.24 51.30
CA SER A 18 -44.94 -2.84 50.49
C SER A 18 -45.00 -2.21 49.09
N PRO A 19 -44.06 -1.32 48.72
CA PRO A 19 -43.88 -0.90 47.33
C PRO A 19 -43.24 -2.06 46.56
N GLN A 20 -43.98 -3.15 46.36
CA GLN A 20 -43.59 -4.21 45.46
C GLN A 20 -43.78 -3.68 44.04
N GLU A 21 -42.68 -3.28 43.39
CA GLU A 21 -42.63 -3.36 41.94
C GLU A 21 -43.05 -4.80 41.58
N PHE A 22 -44.12 -4.96 40.80
CA PHE A 22 -44.46 -6.26 40.24
C PHE A 22 -43.32 -6.67 39.30
N LEU A 23 -42.34 -7.39 39.83
CA LEU A 23 -41.26 -7.98 39.06
C LEU A 23 -41.86 -9.04 38.13
N ASP A 24 -41.93 -8.74 36.84
CA ASP A 24 -42.21 -9.78 35.84
C ASP A 24 -40.95 -10.61 35.62
N ILE A 25 -40.88 -11.71 36.36
CA ILE A 25 -39.78 -12.68 36.30
C ILE A 25 -39.55 -13.23 34.89
N LYS A 26 -40.60 -13.31 34.05
CA LYS A 26 -40.46 -13.78 32.66
C LYS A 26 -39.77 -12.74 31.79
N LEU A 27 -40.05 -11.45 32.00
CA LEU A 27 -39.33 -10.37 31.33
C LEU A 27 -37.85 -10.37 31.73
N ILE A 28 -37.55 -10.42 33.04
CA ILE A 28 -36.16 -10.47 33.54
C ILE A 28 -35.41 -11.70 33.01
N ALA A 29 -36.04 -12.87 33.02
CA ALA A 29 -35.42 -14.08 32.46
C ALA A 29 -35.18 -13.99 30.95
N THR A 30 -36.03 -13.26 30.22
CA THR A 30 -35.86 -13.03 28.78
C THR A 30 -34.72 -12.04 28.52
N GLU A 31 -34.64 -10.97 29.30
CA GLU A 31 -33.56 -9.98 29.24
C GLU A 31 -32.21 -10.59 29.60
N LEU A 32 -32.13 -11.41 30.66
CA LEU A 32 -30.92 -12.15 31.01
C LEU A 32 -30.40 -13.00 29.85
N LYS A 33 -31.27 -13.81 29.24
CA LYS A 33 -30.91 -14.63 28.06
C LYS A 33 -30.44 -13.79 26.88
N LYS A 34 -30.99 -12.58 26.70
CA LYS A 34 -30.59 -11.67 25.64
C LYS A 34 -29.18 -11.11 25.91
N VAL A 35 -28.95 -10.62 27.12
CA VAL A 35 -27.65 -10.06 27.54
C VAL A 35 -26.56 -11.13 27.51
N GLU A 36 -26.85 -12.36 27.96
CA GLU A 36 -25.92 -13.51 27.87
C GLU A 36 -25.50 -13.79 26.42
N LYS A 37 -26.46 -13.85 25.50
CA LYS A 37 -26.18 -14.05 24.07
C LYS A 37 -25.34 -12.91 23.49
N GLU A 38 -25.62 -11.67 23.87
CA GLU A 38 -24.84 -10.50 23.43
C GLU A 38 -23.40 -10.58 23.94
N ILE A 39 -23.21 -10.92 25.22
CA ILE A 39 -21.89 -11.14 25.83
C ILE A 39 -21.11 -12.23 25.08
N ASP A 40 -21.73 -13.39 24.84
CA ASP A 40 -21.09 -14.51 24.16
C ASP A 40 -20.72 -14.16 22.71
N THR A 41 -21.61 -13.43 22.02
CA THR A 41 -21.36 -12.95 20.66
C THR A 41 -20.16 -12.01 20.61
N ILE A 42 -20.07 -11.04 21.53
CA ILE A 42 -18.95 -10.09 21.57
C ILE A 42 -17.65 -10.79 21.96
N LYS A 43 -17.68 -11.76 22.89
CA LYS A 43 -16.51 -12.58 23.23
C LYS A 43 -15.99 -13.38 22.04
N ALA A 44 -16.88 -14.02 21.27
CA ALA A 44 -16.50 -14.76 20.07
C ALA A 44 -15.86 -13.85 19.00
N LYS A 45 -16.43 -12.65 18.80
CA LYS A 45 -15.84 -11.63 17.92
C LYS A 45 -14.45 -11.20 18.40
N ASN A 46 -14.28 -10.94 19.71
CA ASN A 46 -12.98 -10.57 20.27
C ASN A 46 -11.92 -11.65 20.09
N ALA A 47 -12.28 -12.93 20.26
CA ALA A 47 -11.36 -14.03 20.02
C ALA A 47 -10.89 -14.07 18.56
N THR A 48 -11.81 -13.84 17.61
CA THR A 48 -11.49 -13.78 16.17
C THR A 48 -10.57 -12.61 15.86
N ILE A 49 -10.88 -11.41 16.38
CA ILE A 49 -10.07 -10.21 16.19
C ILE A 49 -8.67 -10.39 16.79
N ALA A 50 -8.57 -10.99 17.98
CA ALA A 50 -7.29 -11.28 18.61
C ALA A 50 -6.43 -12.25 17.79
N GLY A 51 -7.05 -13.28 17.20
CA GLY A 51 -6.38 -14.18 16.26
C GLY A 51 -5.82 -13.44 15.05
N ASN A 52 -6.64 -12.62 14.39
CA ASN A 52 -6.21 -11.82 13.24
C ASN A 52 -5.07 -10.84 13.58
N ILE A 53 -5.10 -10.23 14.77
CA ILE A 53 -4.01 -9.37 15.25
C ILE A 53 -2.71 -10.17 15.34
N SER A 54 -2.75 -11.36 15.96
CA SER A 54 -1.56 -12.22 16.11
C SER A 54 -0.98 -12.61 14.74
N GLU A 55 -1.83 -13.04 13.80
CA GLU A 55 -1.40 -13.39 12.44
C GLU A 55 -0.78 -12.19 11.70
N ASN A 56 -1.40 -11.02 11.79
CA ASN A 56 -0.89 -9.81 11.17
C ASN A 56 0.43 -9.34 11.80
N GLU A 57 0.59 -9.49 13.12
CA GLU A 57 1.84 -9.18 13.83
C GLU A 57 2.98 -10.13 13.39
N GLU A 58 2.71 -11.43 13.20
CA GLU A 58 3.70 -12.37 12.65
C GLU A 58 4.12 -12.01 11.23
N VAL A 59 3.17 -11.57 10.38
CA VAL A 59 3.49 -11.12 9.02
C VAL A 59 4.29 -9.82 9.05
N LEU A 60 3.97 -8.89 9.95
CA LEU A 60 4.74 -7.65 10.12
C LEU A 60 6.20 -7.93 10.49
N LEU A 61 6.45 -8.86 11.41
CA LEU A 61 7.82 -9.27 11.77
C LEU A 61 8.61 -9.75 10.56
N LYS A 62 8.02 -10.63 9.74
CA LYS A 62 8.66 -11.12 8.50
C LYS A 62 8.94 -10.01 7.50
N ILE A 63 8.05 -9.02 7.41
CA ILE A 63 8.27 -7.86 6.54
C ILE A 63 9.41 -6.99 7.10
N GLU A 64 9.48 -6.78 8.41
CA GLU A 64 10.56 -6.02 9.04
C GLU A 64 11.93 -6.69 8.86
N GLU A 65 12.01 -8.01 9.03
CA GLU A 65 13.20 -8.80 8.74
C GLU A 65 13.63 -8.60 7.28
N GLY A 66 12.71 -8.80 6.33
CA GLY A 66 12.98 -8.60 4.91
C GLY A 66 13.40 -7.17 4.55
N LEU A 67 12.82 -6.14 5.19
CA LEU A 67 13.21 -4.75 4.95
C LEU A 67 14.60 -4.42 5.54
N SER A 68 15.01 -5.08 6.62
CA SER A 68 16.31 -4.86 7.26
C SER A 68 17.49 -5.42 6.49
N GLU A 69 17.25 -6.46 5.68
CA GLU A 69 18.27 -7.05 4.80
C GLU A 69 18.51 -6.22 3.52
N ILE A 70 17.61 -5.29 3.22
CA ILE A 70 17.62 -4.52 1.98
C ILE A 70 18.38 -3.21 2.17
N ASP A 71 19.53 -3.08 1.49
CA ASP A 71 20.21 -1.79 1.34
C ASP A 71 19.59 -0.99 0.20
N VAL A 72 18.54 -0.23 0.51
CA VAL A 72 17.82 0.59 -0.49
C VAL A 72 18.70 1.68 -1.07
N SER A 73 19.58 2.26 -0.26
CA SER A 73 20.40 3.42 -0.64
C SER A 73 21.28 3.05 -1.83
N ASP A 74 21.92 1.89 -1.78
CA ASP A 74 22.76 1.38 -2.87
C ASP A 74 21.99 1.22 -4.18
N TYR A 75 20.73 0.77 -4.12
CA TYR A 75 19.91 0.59 -5.32
C TYR A 75 19.35 1.91 -5.85
N GLU A 76 19.06 2.89 -4.98
CA GLU A 76 18.69 4.25 -5.38
C GLU A 76 19.86 4.96 -6.08
N ASP A 77 21.07 4.83 -5.55
CA ASP A 77 22.28 5.38 -6.17
C ASP A 77 22.57 4.72 -7.53
N LYS A 78 22.44 3.39 -7.62
CA LYS A 78 22.53 2.67 -8.91
C LYS A 78 21.49 3.17 -9.92
N LEU A 79 20.25 3.39 -9.49
CA LEU A 79 19.19 3.92 -10.35
C LEU A 79 19.55 5.33 -10.86
N GLY A 80 20.12 6.18 -10.00
CA GLY A 80 20.63 7.50 -10.39
C GLY A 80 21.68 7.41 -11.49
N HIS A 81 22.67 6.52 -11.33
CA HIS A 81 23.70 6.30 -12.36
C HIS A 81 23.13 5.74 -13.67
N ILE A 82 22.15 4.85 -13.60
CA ILE A 82 21.44 4.34 -14.79
C ILE A 82 20.76 5.48 -15.52
N ASP A 83 20.03 6.35 -14.81
CA ASP A 83 19.29 7.46 -15.41
C ASP A 83 20.23 8.50 -16.05
N GLU A 84 21.38 8.77 -15.44
CA GLU A 84 22.42 9.63 -16.01
C GLU A 84 22.98 9.03 -17.31
N LYS A 85 23.32 7.73 -17.31
CA LYS A 85 23.83 7.06 -18.50
C LYS A 85 22.79 6.96 -19.61
N LEU A 86 21.52 6.72 -19.29
CA LEU A 86 20.42 6.72 -20.27
C LEU A 86 20.23 8.10 -20.90
N LYS A 87 20.37 9.17 -20.13
CA LYS A 87 20.35 10.54 -20.68
C LYS A 87 21.54 10.78 -21.62
N ALA A 88 22.74 10.36 -21.23
CA ALA A 88 23.94 10.47 -22.06
C ALA A 88 23.81 9.66 -23.37
N LEU A 89 23.26 8.44 -23.29
CA LEU A 89 22.97 7.61 -24.46
C LEU A 89 21.97 8.32 -25.39
N SER A 90 20.90 8.88 -24.85
CA SER A 90 19.92 9.65 -25.65
C SER A 90 20.53 10.87 -26.34
N SER A 91 21.49 11.56 -25.71
CA SER A 91 22.23 12.64 -26.39
C SER A 91 23.12 12.13 -27.51
N LEU A 92 23.83 11.01 -27.30
CA LEU A 92 24.65 10.38 -28.34
C LEU A 92 23.81 9.94 -29.53
N GLU A 93 22.63 9.37 -29.29
CA GLU A 93 21.71 8.95 -30.38
C GLU A 93 21.24 10.14 -31.22
N LYS A 94 20.93 11.28 -30.58
CA LYS A 94 20.58 12.52 -31.31
C LYS A 94 21.75 13.07 -32.12
N GLU A 95 22.96 13.00 -31.57
CA GLU A 95 24.16 13.44 -32.27
C GLU A 95 24.44 12.58 -33.51
N ILE A 96 24.34 11.26 -33.36
CA ILE A 96 24.41 10.29 -34.47
C ILE A 96 23.38 10.64 -35.55
N GLU A 97 22.11 10.85 -35.18
CA GLU A 97 21.05 11.19 -36.13
C GLU A 97 21.37 12.47 -36.93
N LEU A 98 21.89 13.50 -36.27
CA LEU A 98 22.28 14.76 -36.93
C LEU A 98 23.43 14.56 -37.93
N ILE A 99 24.41 13.73 -37.58
CA ILE A 99 25.56 13.45 -38.45
C ILE A 99 25.15 12.53 -39.60
N GLU A 100 24.28 11.55 -39.37
CA GLU A 100 23.71 10.70 -40.43
C GLU A 100 22.95 11.54 -41.47
N GLN A 101 22.16 12.52 -41.02
CA GLN A 101 21.49 13.47 -41.92
C GLN A 101 22.52 14.29 -42.73
N ARG A 102 23.58 14.80 -42.09
CA ARG A 102 24.66 15.55 -42.75
C ARG A 102 25.42 14.70 -43.77
N HIS A 103 25.69 13.44 -43.42
CA HIS A 103 26.33 12.45 -44.27
C HIS A 103 25.46 12.15 -45.49
N SER A 104 24.16 11.91 -45.31
CA SER A 104 23.20 11.67 -46.40
C SER A 104 23.11 12.84 -47.38
N VAL A 105 23.01 14.08 -46.88
CA VAL A 105 23.01 15.28 -47.72
C VAL A 105 24.32 15.42 -48.51
N SER A 106 25.45 15.20 -47.86
CA SER A 106 26.77 15.27 -48.51
C SER A 106 26.96 14.16 -49.55
N ALA A 107 26.49 12.94 -49.26
CA ALA A 107 26.50 11.81 -50.18
C ALA A 107 25.69 12.07 -51.45
N ASN A 108 24.52 12.70 -51.32
CA ASN A 108 23.71 13.07 -52.48
C ASN A 108 24.41 14.14 -53.36
N LYS A 109 25.09 15.12 -52.75
CA LYS A 109 25.87 16.12 -53.49
C LYS A 109 27.03 15.50 -54.28
N VAL A 110 27.74 14.54 -53.67
CA VAL A 110 28.85 13.83 -54.35
C VAL A 110 28.32 12.92 -55.46
N LYS A 111 27.20 12.22 -55.26
CA LYS A 111 26.56 11.43 -56.33
C LYS A 111 26.17 12.29 -57.52
N LEU A 112 25.54 13.45 -57.28
CA LEU A 112 25.19 14.40 -58.34
C LEU A 112 26.42 14.87 -59.12
N LEU A 113 27.57 15.08 -58.45
CA LEU A 113 28.80 15.45 -59.15
C LEU A 113 29.28 14.36 -60.12
N ALA A 114 29.14 13.08 -59.76
CA ALA A 114 29.54 11.95 -60.61
C ALA A 114 28.67 11.79 -61.87
N GLU A 115 27.46 12.35 -61.89
CA GLU A 115 26.55 12.31 -63.05
C GLU A 115 26.83 13.42 -64.07
N VAL A 116 27.60 14.45 -63.72
CA VAL A 116 27.88 15.58 -64.61
C VAL A 116 29.25 15.39 -65.28
N PRO A 117 29.37 15.51 -66.62
CA PRO A 117 30.63 15.26 -67.35
C PRO A 117 31.68 16.38 -67.19
N CYS A 118 31.58 17.23 -66.17
CA CYS A 118 32.48 18.35 -65.93
C CYS A 118 33.54 17.97 -64.88
N GLY A 119 34.83 18.06 -65.27
CA GLY A 119 35.96 17.76 -64.40
C GLY A 119 36.32 18.88 -63.40
N SER A 120 37.38 18.65 -62.63
CA SER A 120 37.95 19.60 -61.65
C SER A 120 38.38 20.94 -62.25
N GLU A 121 38.56 21.01 -63.56
CA GLU A 121 38.87 22.21 -64.36
C GLU A 121 37.80 23.31 -64.22
N TYR A 122 36.55 22.94 -63.86
CA TYR A 122 35.45 23.88 -63.66
C TYR A 122 35.20 24.21 -62.17
N SER A 123 36.22 24.08 -61.30
CA SER A 123 36.13 24.36 -59.85
C SER A 123 35.68 25.78 -59.46
N HIS A 124 35.64 26.73 -60.39
CA HIS A 124 35.04 28.05 -60.23
C HIS A 124 33.51 28.02 -60.16
N CYS A 125 32.87 26.95 -60.65
CA CYS A 125 31.44 26.73 -60.56
C CYS A 125 31.05 26.39 -59.11
N LYS A 126 30.07 27.11 -58.57
CA LYS A 126 29.57 26.92 -57.20
C LYS A 126 29.17 25.46 -56.92
N PHE A 127 28.48 24.82 -57.85
CA PHE A 127 28.05 23.43 -57.71
C PHE A 127 29.22 22.44 -57.57
N ILE A 128 30.22 22.58 -58.44
CA ILE A 128 31.41 21.69 -58.46
C ILE A 128 32.24 21.91 -57.19
N LYS A 129 32.44 23.17 -56.78
CA LYS A 129 33.13 23.52 -55.54
C LYS A 129 32.42 22.98 -54.30
N ASP A 130 31.10 23.09 -54.24
CA ASP A 130 30.30 22.62 -53.11
C ASP A 130 30.28 21.09 -53.03
N ALA A 131 30.33 20.39 -54.17
CA ALA A 131 30.39 18.94 -54.22
C ALA A 131 31.76 18.38 -53.77
N TYR A 132 32.89 18.99 -54.17
CA TYR A 132 34.20 18.60 -53.64
C TYR A 132 34.33 18.86 -52.13
N LYS A 133 33.76 19.95 -51.62
CA LYS A 133 33.67 20.18 -50.17
C LYS A 133 32.85 19.10 -49.48
N ALA A 134 31.73 18.69 -50.09
CA ALA A 134 30.89 17.62 -49.57
C ALA A 134 31.63 16.27 -49.48
N GLU A 135 32.61 16.01 -50.34
CA GLU A 135 33.47 14.81 -50.26
C GLU A 135 34.36 14.81 -49.00
N SER A 136 34.93 15.95 -48.62
CA SER A 136 35.67 16.11 -47.35
C SER A 136 34.75 15.90 -46.16
N THR A 137 33.59 16.57 -46.16
CA THR A 137 32.58 16.45 -45.12
C THR A 137 32.06 15.02 -44.97
N LEU A 138 31.99 14.26 -46.06
CA LEU A 138 31.63 12.84 -46.06
C LEU A 138 32.63 11.98 -45.29
N LYS A 139 33.93 12.19 -45.55
CA LYS A 139 35.01 11.46 -44.86
C LYS A 139 35.04 11.80 -43.38
N GLU A 140 34.92 13.08 -43.05
CA GLU A 140 34.83 13.57 -41.67
C GLU A 140 33.62 12.99 -40.93
N ALA A 141 32.42 13.11 -41.52
CA ALA A 141 31.18 12.58 -40.92
C ALA A 141 31.22 11.06 -40.74
N LYS A 142 31.90 10.32 -41.63
CA LYS A 142 32.04 8.88 -41.50
C LYS A 142 32.91 8.50 -40.30
N ILE A 143 34.04 9.18 -40.09
CA ILE A 143 34.92 8.97 -38.93
C ILE A 143 34.14 9.31 -37.65
N GLU A 144 33.45 10.45 -37.64
CA GLU A 144 32.63 10.91 -36.50
C GLU A 144 31.53 9.88 -36.14
N LEU A 145 30.86 9.29 -37.13
CA LEU A 145 29.87 8.23 -36.91
C LEU A 145 30.49 6.94 -36.37
N GLU A 146 31.68 6.55 -36.84
CA GLU A 146 32.38 5.37 -36.34
C GLU A 146 32.75 5.54 -34.86
N ASP A 147 33.28 6.72 -34.49
CA ASP A 147 33.62 7.06 -33.11
C ASP A 147 32.39 7.08 -32.20
N LEU A 148 31.32 7.77 -32.61
CA LEU A 148 30.07 7.82 -31.84
C LEU A 148 29.40 6.45 -31.72
N ALA A 149 29.50 5.59 -32.75
CA ALA A 149 28.99 4.23 -32.69
C ALA A 149 29.77 3.35 -31.70
N ILE A 150 31.07 3.63 -31.49
CA ILE A 150 31.86 2.98 -30.43
C ILE A 150 31.39 3.48 -29.07
N SER A 151 31.30 4.80 -28.88
CA SER A 151 30.83 5.39 -27.62
C SER A 151 29.43 4.94 -27.24
N LYS A 152 28.51 4.84 -28.21
CA LYS A 152 27.15 4.29 -28.01
C LYS A 152 27.21 2.86 -27.47
N ARG A 153 27.98 1.99 -28.12
CA ARG A 153 28.09 0.57 -27.71
C ARG A 153 28.69 0.42 -26.32
N ASP A 154 29.65 1.24 -25.96
CA ASP A 154 30.26 1.18 -24.63
C ASP A 154 29.31 1.71 -23.56
N ALA A 155 28.58 2.79 -23.83
CA ALA A 155 27.51 3.27 -22.95
C ALA A 155 26.40 2.21 -22.75
N GLU A 156 25.97 1.53 -23.82
CA GLU A 156 24.99 0.44 -23.74
C GLU A 156 25.49 -0.73 -22.88
N LYS A 157 26.77 -1.12 -23.01
CA LYS A 157 27.37 -2.16 -22.16
C LYS A 157 27.39 -1.75 -20.70
N GLU A 158 27.82 -0.53 -20.40
CA GLU A 158 27.86 0.00 -19.03
C GLU A 158 26.47 0.04 -18.41
N ILE A 159 25.44 0.46 -19.17
CA ILE A 159 24.05 0.41 -18.71
C ILE A 159 23.61 -1.02 -18.42
N ASN A 160 23.89 -1.96 -19.32
CA ASN A 160 23.51 -3.37 -19.14
C ASN A 160 24.20 -4.00 -17.92
N GLN A 161 25.45 -3.62 -17.63
CA GLN A 161 26.19 -4.08 -16.44
C GLN A 161 25.58 -3.58 -15.13
N LEU A 162 24.83 -2.48 -15.15
CA LEU A 162 24.10 -1.96 -14.00
C LEU A 162 22.75 -2.67 -13.78
N GLU A 163 22.37 -3.59 -14.65
CA GLU A 163 21.15 -4.42 -14.55
C GLU A 163 19.88 -3.60 -14.23
N PRO A 164 19.48 -2.65 -15.09
CA PRO A 164 18.46 -1.65 -14.77
C PRO A 164 17.09 -2.25 -14.42
N ASP A 165 16.73 -3.37 -15.05
CA ASP A 165 15.47 -4.06 -14.76
C ASP A 165 15.49 -4.72 -13.37
N VAL A 166 16.64 -5.26 -12.96
CA VAL A 166 16.82 -5.85 -11.62
C VAL A 166 16.73 -4.76 -10.57
N VAL A 167 17.44 -3.65 -10.77
CA VAL A 167 17.40 -2.50 -9.84
C VAL A 167 15.98 -1.96 -9.67
N LYS A 168 15.25 -1.74 -10.77
CA LYS A 168 13.86 -1.27 -10.73
C LYS A 168 12.92 -2.27 -10.06
N SER A 169 13.06 -3.56 -10.37
CA SER A 169 12.23 -4.61 -9.76
C SER A 169 12.46 -4.71 -8.25
N TYR A 170 13.71 -4.57 -7.82
CA TYR A 170 14.08 -4.65 -6.42
C TYR A 170 13.54 -3.45 -5.62
N LEU A 171 13.74 -2.22 -6.11
CA LEU A 171 13.17 -1.02 -5.50
C LEU A 171 11.64 -1.06 -5.43
N LYS A 172 10.99 -1.57 -6.48
CA LYS A 172 9.54 -1.78 -6.48
C LYS A 172 9.11 -2.77 -5.39
N THR A 173 9.82 -3.89 -5.25
CA THR A 173 9.52 -4.91 -4.23
C THR A 173 9.65 -4.30 -2.84
N TYR A 174 10.69 -3.49 -2.60
CA TYR A 174 10.86 -2.77 -1.35
C TYR A 174 9.68 -1.81 -1.08
N ASP A 175 9.28 -0.98 -2.05
CA ASP A 175 8.16 -0.05 -1.90
C ASP A 175 6.83 -0.80 -1.62
N ASP A 176 6.59 -1.92 -2.28
CA ASP A 176 5.42 -2.76 -2.06
C ASP A 176 5.42 -3.37 -0.64
N LEU A 177 6.59 -3.80 -0.12
CA LEU A 177 6.73 -4.25 1.26
C LEU A 177 6.48 -3.12 2.27
N VAL A 178 7.00 -1.92 2.02
CA VAL A 178 6.76 -0.74 2.87
C VAL A 178 5.28 -0.37 2.91
N LYS A 179 4.59 -0.39 1.75
CA LYS A 179 3.14 -0.16 1.68
C LYS A 179 2.36 -1.22 2.45
N LYS A 180 2.71 -2.50 2.26
CA LYS A 180 2.06 -3.61 2.95
C LYS A 180 2.25 -3.52 4.47
N ARG A 181 3.46 -3.17 4.93
CA ARG A 181 3.74 -2.90 6.35
C ARG A 181 2.80 -1.82 6.89
N ARG A 182 2.73 -0.66 6.23
CA ARG A 182 1.85 0.44 6.66
C ARG A 182 0.39 0.03 6.75
N ALA A 183 -0.11 -0.69 5.75
CA ALA A 183 -1.48 -1.19 5.75
C ALA A 183 -1.74 -2.12 6.94
N LEU A 184 -0.89 -3.13 7.14
CA LEU A 184 -1.03 -4.09 8.25
C LEU A 184 -0.88 -3.43 9.62
N THR A 185 0.02 -2.45 9.78
CA THR A 185 0.16 -1.68 11.03
C THR A 185 -1.13 -0.91 11.35
N ASN A 186 -1.76 -0.31 10.35
CA ASN A 186 -3.05 0.37 10.52
C ASN A 186 -4.16 -0.63 10.87
N ASP A 187 -4.25 -1.74 10.14
CA ASP A 187 -5.26 -2.79 10.39
C ASP A 187 -5.16 -3.38 11.80
N VAL A 188 -3.92 -3.62 12.29
CA VAL A 188 -3.66 -4.06 13.67
C VAL A 188 -4.09 -3.00 14.67
N SER A 189 -3.79 -1.72 14.41
CA SER A 189 -4.15 -0.60 15.28
C SER A 189 -5.66 -0.43 15.39
N ASP A 190 -6.37 -0.49 14.26
CA ASP A 190 -7.82 -0.41 14.18
C ASP A 190 -8.48 -1.61 14.88
N SER A 191 -7.93 -2.82 14.66
CA SER A 191 -8.40 -4.04 15.32
C SER A 191 -8.24 -3.96 16.85
N LYS A 192 -7.10 -3.45 17.34
CA LYS A 192 -6.87 -3.20 18.77
C LYS A 192 -7.87 -2.20 19.33
N LEU A 193 -8.15 -1.11 18.61
CA LEU A 193 -9.14 -0.11 19.02
C LEU A 193 -10.56 -0.68 19.10
N VAL A 194 -10.96 -1.54 18.14
CA VAL A 194 -12.23 -2.26 18.21
C VAL A 194 -12.27 -3.19 19.41
N LEU A 195 -11.17 -3.88 19.72
CA LEU A 195 -11.08 -4.78 20.87
C LEU A 195 -11.25 -4.03 22.19
N GLU A 196 -10.67 -2.83 22.33
CA GLU A 196 -10.88 -1.97 23.51
C GLU A 196 -12.32 -1.45 23.64
N LYS A 197 -12.96 -1.09 22.52
CA LYS A 197 -14.38 -0.72 22.50
C LYS A 197 -15.25 -1.88 22.96
N ASN A 198 -15.02 -3.08 22.41
CA ASN A 198 -15.75 -4.28 22.78
C ASN A 198 -15.52 -4.67 24.25
N ARG A 199 -14.30 -4.47 24.79
CA ARG A 199 -14.02 -4.65 26.23
C ARG A 199 -14.87 -3.72 27.08
N SER A 200 -14.97 -2.45 26.69
CA SER A 200 -15.79 -1.45 27.39
C SER A 200 -17.27 -1.81 27.35
N GLU A 201 -17.77 -2.26 26.20
CA GLU A 201 -19.15 -2.72 26.02
C GLU A 201 -19.46 -3.97 26.86
N LEU A 202 -18.53 -4.94 26.89
CA LEU A 202 -18.65 -6.14 27.74
C LEU A 202 -18.75 -5.77 29.22
N LEU A 203 -17.99 -4.79 29.70
CA LEU A 203 -18.09 -4.34 31.11
C LEU A 203 -19.49 -3.82 31.44
N VAL A 204 -20.11 -3.05 30.52
CA VAL A 204 -21.47 -2.54 30.69
C VAL A 204 -22.49 -3.68 30.68
N LEU A 205 -22.38 -4.61 29.72
CA LEU A 205 -23.28 -5.76 29.61
C LEU A 205 -23.16 -6.70 30.81
N MET A 206 -21.94 -6.96 31.29
CA MET A 206 -21.70 -7.80 32.47
C MET A 206 -22.27 -7.15 33.74
N ARG A 207 -22.16 -5.82 33.88
CA ARG A 207 -22.82 -5.11 34.98
C ARG A 207 -24.35 -5.26 34.91
N ASN A 208 -24.93 -5.04 33.74
CA ASN A 208 -26.38 -5.21 33.53
C ASN A 208 -26.84 -6.64 33.82
N HIS A 209 -26.06 -7.64 33.38
CA HIS A 209 -26.32 -9.05 33.68
C HIS A 209 -26.34 -9.32 35.19
N ASN A 210 -25.34 -8.83 35.92
CA ASN A 210 -25.29 -8.95 37.38
C ASN A 210 -26.49 -8.27 38.05
N ASP A 211 -26.83 -7.04 37.65
CA ASP A 211 -27.97 -6.29 38.20
C ASP A 211 -29.30 -7.05 37.98
N LEU A 212 -29.51 -7.62 36.79
CA LEU A 212 -30.68 -8.46 36.47
C LEU A 212 -30.68 -9.77 37.26
N GLN A 213 -29.51 -10.37 37.47
CA GLN A 213 -29.36 -11.61 38.23
C GLN A 213 -29.63 -11.39 39.73
N ASP A 214 -29.19 -10.26 40.29
CA ASP A 214 -29.50 -9.86 41.66
C ASP A 214 -31.01 -9.61 41.83
N LYS A 215 -31.67 -8.93 40.88
CA LYS A 215 -33.12 -8.75 40.88
C LYS A 215 -33.87 -10.08 40.83
N LYS A 216 -33.42 -11.02 39.98
CA LYS A 216 -33.98 -12.36 39.90
C LYS A 216 -33.84 -13.10 41.24
N LYS A 217 -32.66 -13.03 41.86
CA LYS A 217 -32.40 -13.67 43.16
C LYS A 217 -33.26 -13.08 44.27
N GLN A 218 -33.41 -11.75 44.33
CA GLN A 218 -34.28 -11.09 45.29
C GLN A 218 -35.74 -11.55 45.14
N TYR A 219 -36.21 -11.79 43.92
CA TYR A 219 -37.54 -12.38 43.70
C TYR A 219 -37.64 -13.81 44.24
N GLU A 220 -36.67 -14.67 43.91
CA GLU A 220 -36.65 -16.08 44.35
C GLU A 220 -36.55 -16.21 45.88
N ASP A 221 -35.71 -15.38 46.53
CA ASP A 221 -35.56 -15.35 47.99
C ASP A 221 -36.86 -14.87 48.68
N ASN A 222 -37.56 -13.90 48.08
CA ASN A 222 -38.85 -13.42 48.57
C ASN A 222 -39.99 -14.43 48.36
N GLU A 223 -39.94 -15.24 47.30
CA GLU A 223 -40.89 -16.33 47.06
C GLU A 223 -40.72 -17.47 48.07
N GLN A 224 -39.48 -17.80 48.45
CA GLN A 224 -39.18 -18.85 49.44
C GLN A 224 -39.49 -18.44 50.89
N ALA A 225 -39.61 -17.15 51.16
CA ALA A 225 -39.88 -16.60 52.50
C ALA A 225 -41.38 -16.49 52.85
N ILE A 226 -42.27 -16.79 51.89
CA ILE A 226 -43.74 -16.75 52.03
C ILE A 226 -44.27 -18.18 52.18
#